data_AF-A0A6V7LU77-F1
#
_entry.id   AF-A0A6V7LU77-F1
#
_cell.length_a   1.000
_cell.length_b   1.000
_cell.length_c   1.000
_cell.angle_alpha   90.00
_cell.angle_beta   90.00
_cell.angle_gamma   90.00
#
_symmetry.space_group_name_H-M   'P 1'
#
loop_
_entity.id
_entity.type
_entity.pdbx_description
1 polymer ?
#
loop_
_entity_poly.entity_id
_entity_poly.type
_entity_poly.pdbx_seq_one_letter_code
_entity_poly.pdbx_strand_id
1 'polypeptide(L)'
;VTVVVDDENDNPPIFNHSSYEGEIEENALAGTEVILNNRISTHDADDISNRKYRLYLAGEGSELFTIDRTTGRVFFGGKGNTQLDREEKSTYDLSIIATDD
;
A
#
# COMPACT_ATOMS: atom_id res chain seq x y z
N VAL A 1 -22.78 -36.80 -12.07
CA VAL A 1 -22.85 -35.32 -12.03
C VAL A 1 -21.72 -34.88 -11.13
N THR A 2 -20.72 -34.19 -11.67
CA THR A 2 -19.58 -33.66 -10.92
C THR A 2 -19.83 -32.17 -10.76
N VAL A 3 -20.07 -31.72 -9.54
CA VAL A 3 -20.21 -30.30 -9.23
C VAL A 3 -18.79 -29.77 -9.03
N VAL A 4 -18.33 -28.94 -9.97
CA VAL A 4 -17.15 -28.10 -9.76
C VAL A 4 -17.68 -26.86 -9.06
N VAL A 5 -17.41 -26.76 -7.76
CA VAL A 5 -17.58 -25.50 -7.03
C VAL A 5 -16.40 -24.65 -7.47
N ASP A 6 -16.68 -23.55 -8.16
CA ASP A 6 -15.70 -22.48 -8.36
C ASP A 6 -15.31 -22.00 -6.97
N ASP A 7 -14.00 -22.00 -6.69
CA ASP A 7 -13.45 -21.52 -5.44
C ASP A 7 -13.78 -20.03 -5.30
N GLU A 8 -14.84 -19.71 -4.55
CA GLU A 8 -15.10 -18.36 -4.07
C GLU A 8 -13.94 -18.05 -3.12
N ASN A 9 -13.04 -17.13 -3.51
CA ASN A 9 -11.85 -16.84 -2.71
C ASN A 9 -12.26 -16.30 -1.33
N ASP A 10 -12.27 -17.20 -0.34
CA ASP A 10 -12.71 -17.00 1.03
C ASP A 10 -11.60 -16.45 1.95
N ASN A 11 -10.41 -16.11 1.41
CA ASN A 11 -9.25 -15.67 2.19
C ASN A 11 -8.81 -14.24 1.81
N PRO A 12 -9.46 -13.19 2.35
CA PRO A 12 -9.03 -11.82 2.08
C PRO A 12 -7.59 -11.58 2.56
N PRO A 13 -6.78 -10.77 1.85
CA PRO A 13 -5.41 -10.50 2.24
C PRO A 13 -5.35 -9.87 3.64
N ILE A 14 -4.62 -10.49 4.56
CA ILE A 14 -4.47 -9.98 5.93
C ILE A 14 -3.14 -9.23 6.05
N PHE A 15 -3.19 -7.98 6.51
CA PHE A 15 -2.00 -7.19 6.84
C PHE A 15 -1.36 -7.66 8.15
N ASN A 16 -0.03 -7.70 8.17
CA ASN A 16 0.73 -8.10 9.37
C ASN A 16 0.65 -7.10 10.54
N HIS A 17 0.27 -5.85 10.26
CA HIS A 17 0.11 -4.80 11.26
C HIS A 17 -1.19 -4.03 11.04
N SER A 18 -1.80 -3.55 12.12
CA SER A 18 -3.01 -2.72 12.07
C SER A 18 -2.75 -1.28 11.63
N SER A 19 -1.50 -0.81 11.75
CA SER A 19 -1.07 0.52 11.28
C SER A 19 0.40 0.48 10.86
N TYR A 20 0.76 1.40 9.96
CA TYR A 20 2.11 1.62 9.48
C TYR A 20 2.44 3.10 9.62
N GLU A 21 3.50 3.39 10.35
CA GLU A 21 4.01 4.74 10.55
C GLU A 21 5.36 4.88 9.86
N GLY A 22 5.66 6.06 9.36
CA GLY A 22 6.93 6.37 8.71
C GLY A 22 7.11 7.85 8.51
N GLU A 23 8.30 8.22 8.08
CA GLU A 23 8.72 9.61 7.95
C GLU A 23 9.34 9.87 6.58
N ILE A 24 9.21 11.12 6.12
CA ILE A 24 9.86 11.63 4.92
C ILE A 24 10.20 13.11 5.11
N GLU A 25 11.37 13.51 4.63
CA GLU A 25 11.79 14.90 4.64
C GLU A 25 10.97 15.74 3.65
N GLU A 26 10.62 16.98 4.01
CA GLU A 26 9.81 17.84 3.15
C GLU A 26 10.51 18.21 1.83
N ASN A 27 11.85 18.24 1.86
CA ASN A 27 12.70 18.52 0.71
C ASN A 27 13.03 17.26 -0.11
N ALA A 28 12.38 16.13 0.18
CA ALA A 28 12.59 14.89 -0.55
C ALA A 28 12.26 15.07 -2.04
N LEU A 29 13.06 14.45 -2.89
CA LEU A 29 12.81 14.42 -4.33
C LEU A 29 11.77 13.34 -4.67
N ALA A 30 11.03 13.54 -5.77
CA ALA A 30 10.17 12.51 -6.31
C ALA A 30 10.96 11.22 -6.56
N GLY A 31 10.41 10.09 -6.14
CA GLY A 31 11.04 8.78 -6.14
C GLY A 31 11.72 8.39 -4.82
N THR A 32 11.82 9.30 -3.84
CA THR A 32 12.33 8.95 -2.51
C THR A 32 11.38 7.96 -1.82
N GLU A 33 11.93 6.88 -1.28
CA GLU A 33 11.19 5.89 -0.48
C GLU A 33 10.82 6.49 0.89
N VAL A 34 9.56 6.34 1.29
CA VAL A 34 9.10 6.67 2.64
C VAL A 34 9.58 5.56 3.58
N ILE A 35 10.33 5.93 4.62
CA ILE A 35 10.89 4.97 5.56
C ILE A 35 9.81 4.59 6.57
N LEU A 36 9.21 3.42 6.38
CA LEU A 36 8.23 2.86 7.30
C LEU A 36 8.91 2.11 8.44
N ASN A 37 8.38 2.24 9.65
CA ASN A 37 8.82 1.51 10.84
C ASN A 37 8.63 0.00 10.71
N ASN A 38 7.59 -0.42 9.98
CA ASN A 38 7.28 -1.81 9.70
C ASN A 38 7.02 -2.01 8.20
N ARG A 39 7.43 -3.17 7.67
CA ARG A 39 7.20 -3.50 6.25
C ARG A 39 5.75 -3.87 5.99
N ILE A 40 5.14 -3.22 5.01
CA ILE A 40 3.82 -3.63 4.49
C ILE A 40 3.95 -5.00 3.83
N SER A 41 3.24 -5.97 4.39
CA SER A 41 3.17 -7.34 3.89
C SER A 41 1.80 -7.91 4.22
N THR A 42 1.19 -8.57 3.24
CA THR A 42 -0.06 -9.29 3.41
C THR A 42 0.13 -10.76 3.07
N HIS A 43 -0.60 -11.60 3.78
CA HIS A 43 -0.64 -13.05 3.55
C HIS A 43 -2.07 -13.46 3.20
N ASP A 44 -2.17 -14.34 2.22
CA ASP A 44 -3.36 -15.08 1.84
C ASP A 44 -3.01 -16.57 2.03
N ALA A 45 -3.87 -17.35 2.67
CA ALA A 45 -3.60 -18.74 3.02
C ALA A 45 -3.56 -19.66 1.79
N ASP A 46 -4.06 -19.21 0.62
CA ASP A 46 -4.10 -19.99 -0.62
C ASP A 46 -2.90 -19.72 -1.57
N ASP A 47 -1.80 -19.17 -1.03
CA ASP A 47 -0.60 -18.73 -1.75
C ASP A 47 0.29 -19.90 -2.25
N ILE A 48 -0.30 -20.85 -2.97
CA ILE A 48 0.41 -21.89 -3.73
C ILE A 48 0.90 -21.33 -5.10
N SER A 49 0.43 -20.15 -5.50
CA SER A 49 0.79 -19.55 -6.80
C SER A 49 0.67 -18.02 -6.78
N ASN A 50 1.81 -17.36 -6.54
CA ASN A 50 2.08 -15.96 -6.91
C ASN A 50 1.00 -14.94 -6.53
N ARG A 51 0.96 -14.51 -5.25
CA ARG A 51 0.43 -13.21 -4.77
C ARG A 51 -0.68 -12.64 -5.67
N LYS A 52 -1.90 -13.14 -5.49
CA LYS A 52 -3.10 -12.70 -6.22
C LYS A 52 -3.59 -11.30 -5.84
N TYR A 53 -2.85 -10.53 -5.02
CA TYR A 53 -3.31 -9.23 -4.57
C TYR A 53 -2.52 -8.05 -5.16
N ARG A 54 -3.20 -6.91 -5.27
CA ARG A 54 -2.60 -5.61 -5.62
C ARG A 54 -2.83 -4.61 -4.51
N LEU A 55 -1.80 -3.84 -4.19
CA LEU A 55 -1.84 -2.78 -3.18
C LEU A 55 -2.11 -1.40 -3.80
N TYR A 56 -2.90 -0.60 -3.10
CA TYR A 56 -3.25 0.78 -3.44
C TYR A 56 -3.23 1.66 -2.20
N LEU A 57 -2.97 2.96 -2.39
CA LEU A 57 -3.15 3.99 -1.35
C LEU A 57 -4.44 4.76 -1.63
N ALA A 58 -5.15 5.11 -0.57
CA ALA A 58 -6.34 5.94 -0.61
C ALA A 58 -6.34 6.93 0.57
N GLY A 59 -7.13 7.99 0.47
CA GLY A 59 -7.18 9.07 1.45
C GLY A 59 -6.68 10.39 0.87
N GLU A 60 -6.80 11.45 1.66
CA GLU A 60 -6.40 12.80 1.26
C GLU A 60 -4.87 12.91 1.19
N GLY A 61 -4.34 13.36 0.05
CA GLY A 61 -2.89 13.42 -0.19
C GLY A 61 -2.29 12.11 -0.67
N SER A 62 -3.09 11.04 -0.86
CA SER A 62 -2.60 9.76 -1.41
C SER A 62 -2.01 9.91 -2.82
N GLU A 63 -2.44 10.91 -3.58
CA GLU A 63 -1.93 11.24 -4.91
C GLU A 63 -0.47 11.68 -4.92
N LEU A 64 0.07 12.15 -3.78
CA LEU A 64 1.47 12.53 -3.62
C LEU A 64 2.39 11.32 -3.48
N PHE A 65 1.83 10.16 -3.16
CA PHE A 65 2.55 8.93 -2.87
C PHE A 65 2.20 7.83 -3.87
N THR A 66 3.06 6.84 -3.96
CA THR A 66 2.83 5.62 -4.72
C THR A 66 3.21 4.42 -3.86
N ILE A 67 2.53 3.30 -4.06
CA ILE A 67 2.88 2.03 -3.42
C ILE A 67 3.25 1.03 -4.51
N ASP A 68 4.38 0.33 -4.31
CA ASP A 68 4.70 -0.84 -5.10
C ASP A 68 3.67 -1.92 -4.80
N ARG A 69 2.88 -2.24 -5.83
CA ARG A 69 1.74 -3.14 -5.77
C ARG A 69 2.09 -4.53 -5.24
N THR A 70 3.35 -4.92 -5.40
CA THR A 70 3.86 -6.23 -4.99
C THR A 70 4.66 -6.10 -3.71
N THR A 71 5.64 -5.20 -3.61
CA THR A 71 6.55 -5.19 -2.46
C THR A 71 6.00 -4.48 -1.23
N GLY A 72 4.98 -3.64 -1.39
CA GLY A 72 4.40 -2.80 -0.33
C GLY A 72 5.25 -1.59 0.03
N ARG A 73 6.31 -1.29 -0.73
CA ARG A 73 7.15 -0.10 -0.50
C ARG A 73 6.41 1.16 -0.95
N VAL A 74 6.51 2.22 -0.16
CA VAL A 74 5.84 3.50 -0.44
C VAL A 74 6.89 4.51 -0.89
N PHE A 75 6.60 5.25 -1.95
CA PHE A 75 7.47 6.26 -2.53
C PHE A 75 6.73 7.58 -2.66
N PHE A 76 7.43 8.68 -2.39
CA PHE A 76 6.97 10.02 -2.73
C PHE A 76 7.11 10.28 -4.23
N GLY A 77 6.29 11.17 -4.80
CA GLY A 77 6.33 11.53 -6.21
C GLY A 77 5.24 10.87 -7.06
N GLY A 78 4.02 10.82 -6.53
CA GLY A 78 2.83 10.36 -7.27
C GLY A 78 2.33 11.35 -8.33
N LYS A 79 1.03 11.30 -8.62
CA LYS A 79 0.40 12.18 -9.62
C LYS A 79 -0.02 13.49 -8.96
N GLY A 80 0.77 14.55 -9.12
CA GLY A 80 0.37 15.88 -8.64
C GLY A 80 1.54 16.80 -8.36
N ASN A 81 1.35 17.70 -7.38
CA ASN A 81 2.41 18.54 -6.84
C ASN A 81 3.46 17.65 -6.16
N THR A 82 4.73 17.84 -6.46
CA THR A 82 5.84 17.02 -5.90
C THR A 82 6.61 17.80 -4.85
N GLN A 83 5.90 18.58 -4.04
CA GLN A 83 6.46 19.37 -2.96
C GLN A 83 5.67 19.07 -1.69
N LEU A 84 6.39 18.77 -0.62
CA LEU A 84 5.85 18.69 0.72
C LEU A 84 6.20 20.01 1.41
N ASP A 85 5.27 20.53 2.19
CA ASP A 85 5.46 21.69 3.05
C ASP A 85 4.93 21.28 4.43
N ARG A 86 5.83 21.14 5.41
CA ARG A 86 5.45 20.67 6.75
C ARG A 86 4.61 21.70 7.50
N GLU A 87 4.78 22.99 7.23
CA GLU A 87 3.97 24.06 7.82
C GLU A 87 2.55 24.08 7.25
N GLU A 88 2.38 23.70 5.98
CA GLU A 88 1.05 23.51 5.38
C GLU A 88 0.38 22.22 5.84
N LYS A 89 1.11 21.09 5.79
CA LYS A 89 0.60 19.77 6.19
C LYS A 89 1.70 18.87 6.73
N SER A 90 1.67 18.64 8.06
CA SER A 90 2.68 17.85 8.77
C SER A 90 2.41 16.34 8.82
N THR A 91 1.21 15.88 8.46
CA THR A 91 0.81 14.47 8.62
C THR A 91 -0.15 14.03 7.52
N TYR A 92 0.02 12.78 7.06
CA TYR A 92 -0.79 12.15 6.03
C TYR A 92 -1.34 10.82 6.55
N ASP A 93 -2.63 10.80 6.84
CA ASP A 93 -3.34 9.58 7.26
C ASP A 93 -3.91 8.87 6.02
N LEU A 94 -3.15 7.88 5.53
CA LEU A 94 -3.50 7.13 4.32
C LEU A 94 -3.99 5.73 4.66
N SER A 95 -4.97 5.25 3.89
CA SER A 95 -5.44 3.86 3.93
C SER A 95 -4.72 3.02 2.88
N ILE A 96 -4.24 1.84 3.28
CA ILE A 96 -3.70 0.85 2.36
C ILE A 96 -4.82 -0.14 2.04
N ILE A 97 -5.09 -0.32 0.74
CA ILE A 97 -6.11 -1.24 0.24
C ILE A 97 -5.41 -2.39 -0.47
N ALA A 98 -5.73 -3.62 -0.09
CA ALA A 98 -5.38 -4.82 -0.82
C ALA A 98 -6.64 -5.35 -1.51
N THR A 99 -6.57 -5.54 -2.83
CA THR A 99 -7.62 -6.22 -3.60
C THR A 99 -7.06 -7.52 -4.15
N ASP A 100 -7.89 -8.56 -4.15
CA ASP A 100 -7.66 -9.74 -4.96
C ASP A 100 -7.82 -9.40 -6.45
N ASP A 101 -7.15 -10.13 -7.34
CA ASP A 101 -7.15 -9.94 -8.80
C ASP A 101 -8.16 -10.86 -9.51
#